data_AF-A0A7K2QLE6-F1
#
_entry.id   AF-A0A7K2QLE6-F1
#
_cell.length_a   1.000
_cell.length_b   1.000
_cell.length_c   1.000
_cell.angle_alpha   90.00
_cell.angle_beta   90.00
_cell.angle_gamma   90.00
#
_symmetry.space_group_name_H-M   'P 1'
#
loop_
_entity.id
_entity.type
_entity.pdbx_description
1 polymer ?
#
loop_
_entity_poly.entity_id
_entity_poly.type
_entity_poly.pdbx_seq_one_letter_code
_entity_poly.pdbx_strand_id
1 'polypeptide(L)'
;MSSRLREIARENATIVAAGGYRTRSGRQVSLAAALAESRAGTRIYGPNQVIPDERLPAGRYETVVEVTGESSTAAARRLAADGPGPVCGAAVATLNFASARNPGGGYVRGAKAQEEALCRASALYETLLEAPEYYEVHRAGRSTFYTDRVIHSPGVPVFRDDRGELLDTPVRVGFLTSPAPNAGTIRRQEPERAAEIPAALARRAERVLETAALRGYPRLVLGAWGCGVFRNDPAEVAEAFRALLAGRFA
;
A
#
# COMPACT_ATOMS: atom_id res chain seq x y z
N MET A 1 8.72 21.34 -0.07
CA MET A 1 7.32 20.88 -0.22
C MET A 1 6.68 21.58 -1.42
N SER A 2 5.88 20.88 -2.22
CA SER A 2 5.28 21.44 -3.45
C SER A 2 3.92 22.10 -3.19
N SER A 3 3.69 23.30 -3.74
CA SER A 3 2.37 23.95 -3.77
C SER A 3 1.35 23.13 -4.55
N ARG A 4 1.70 22.72 -5.78
CA ARG A 4 0.85 21.90 -6.65
C ARG A 4 0.41 20.60 -5.98
N LEU A 5 1.30 19.90 -5.29
CA LEU A 5 0.94 18.63 -4.63
C LEU A 5 -0.01 18.83 -3.44
N ARG A 6 0.07 19.97 -2.73
CA ARG A 6 -0.89 20.34 -1.68
C ARG A 6 -2.26 20.67 -2.26
N GLU A 7 -2.29 21.30 -3.42
CA GLU A 7 -3.54 21.62 -4.11
C GLU A 7 -4.29 20.36 -4.53
N ILE A 8 -3.60 19.38 -5.13
CA ILE A 8 -4.20 18.06 -5.43
C ILE A 8 -4.77 17.41 -4.17
N ALA A 9 -4.05 17.49 -3.04
CA ALA A 9 -4.54 16.92 -1.79
C ALA A 9 -5.83 17.60 -1.29
N ARG A 10 -5.93 18.92 -1.43
CA ARG A 10 -7.14 19.69 -1.10
C ARG A 10 -8.28 19.37 -2.04
N GLU A 11 -8.00 19.31 -3.34
CA GLU A 11 -8.98 18.96 -4.37
C GLU A 11 -9.55 17.55 -4.13
N ASN A 12 -8.70 16.58 -3.79
CA ASN A 12 -9.14 15.23 -3.42
C ASN A 12 -10.07 15.23 -2.21
N ALA A 13 -9.80 16.05 -1.18
CA ALA A 13 -10.69 16.16 -0.03
C ALA A 13 -12.07 16.71 -0.43
N THR A 14 -12.12 17.71 -1.32
CA THR A 14 -13.39 18.21 -1.88
C THR A 14 -14.13 17.15 -2.69
N ILE A 15 -13.43 16.39 -3.54
CA ILE A 15 -14.01 15.32 -4.34
C ILE A 15 -14.59 14.20 -3.47
N VAL A 16 -13.84 13.77 -2.45
CA VAL A 16 -14.29 12.76 -1.50
C VAL A 16 -15.53 13.24 -0.73
N ALA A 17 -15.51 14.48 -0.23
CA ALA A 17 -16.63 15.05 0.50
C ALA A 17 -17.90 15.19 -0.37
N ALA A 18 -17.73 15.52 -1.65
CA ALA A 18 -18.82 15.55 -2.64
C ALA A 18 -19.27 14.15 -3.09
N GLY A 19 -18.56 13.09 -2.70
CA GLY A 19 -18.85 11.70 -3.08
C GLY A 19 -18.47 11.36 -4.53
N GLY A 20 -17.74 12.23 -5.24
CA GLY A 20 -17.44 12.08 -6.66
C GLY A 20 -16.92 13.34 -7.33
N TYR A 21 -16.72 13.28 -8.64
CA TYR A 21 -16.25 14.40 -9.46
C TYR A 21 -16.85 14.38 -10.86
N ARG A 22 -16.74 15.51 -11.56
CA ARG A 22 -17.08 15.62 -12.98
C ARG A 22 -15.81 15.59 -13.81
N THR A 23 -15.76 14.73 -14.82
CA THR A 23 -14.60 14.62 -15.71
C THR A 23 -14.60 15.75 -16.74
N ARG A 24 -13.51 15.89 -17.51
CA ARG A 24 -13.44 16.84 -18.63
C ARG A 24 -14.47 16.56 -19.73
N SER A 25 -14.87 15.29 -19.91
CA SER A 25 -15.93 14.90 -20.83
C SER A 25 -17.35 15.24 -20.32
N GLY A 26 -17.47 15.79 -19.10
CA GLY A 26 -18.74 16.14 -18.48
C GLY A 26 -19.42 14.99 -17.75
N ARG A 27 -18.82 13.79 -17.76
CA ARG A 27 -19.34 12.60 -17.06
C ARG A 27 -19.25 12.80 -15.54
N GLN A 28 -20.33 12.48 -14.84
CA GLN A 28 -20.33 12.39 -13.39
C GLN A 28 -19.79 11.02 -12.96
N VAL A 29 -18.74 11.02 -12.13
CA VAL A 29 -18.14 9.83 -11.55
C VAL A 29 -18.47 9.80 -10.06
N SER A 30 -19.07 8.70 -9.59
CA SER A 30 -19.38 8.49 -8.17
C SER A 30 -18.32 7.62 -7.51
N LEU A 31 -17.85 8.03 -6.34
CA LEU A 31 -16.89 7.31 -5.49
C LEU A 31 -17.49 6.87 -4.15
N ALA A 32 -18.61 7.48 -3.75
CA ALA A 32 -19.15 7.38 -2.39
C ALA A 32 -19.37 5.94 -1.91
N ALA A 33 -20.06 5.11 -2.69
CA ALA A 33 -20.35 3.72 -2.32
C ALA A 33 -19.06 2.89 -2.20
N ALA A 34 -18.17 2.98 -3.20
CA ALA A 34 -16.91 2.25 -3.20
C ALA A 34 -16.00 2.65 -2.04
N LEU A 35 -15.95 3.95 -1.69
CA LEU A 35 -15.20 4.44 -0.54
C LEU A 35 -15.83 3.98 0.78
N ALA A 36 -17.16 4.03 0.91
CA ALA A 36 -17.85 3.57 2.12
C ALA A 36 -17.60 2.09 2.39
N GLU A 37 -17.69 1.24 1.37
CA GLU A 37 -17.32 -0.18 1.45
C GLU A 37 -15.86 -0.36 1.87
N SER A 38 -14.96 0.44 1.30
CA SER A 38 -13.53 0.36 1.56
C SER A 38 -13.18 0.72 3.01
N ARG A 39 -13.77 1.80 3.53
CA ARG A 39 -13.64 2.19 4.95
C ARG A 39 -14.19 1.10 5.87
N ALA A 40 -15.42 0.66 5.63
CA ALA A 40 -16.07 -0.39 6.43
C ALA A 40 -15.29 -1.72 6.43
N GLY A 41 -14.59 -2.03 5.33
CA GLY A 41 -13.76 -3.22 5.18
C GLY A 41 -12.31 -3.08 5.65
N THR A 42 -11.85 -1.89 6.04
CA THR A 42 -10.45 -1.67 6.43
C THR A 42 -10.13 -2.36 7.76
N ARG A 43 -9.06 -3.15 7.80
CA ARG A 43 -8.65 -3.92 8.99
C ARG A 43 -7.15 -3.87 9.20
N ILE A 44 -6.72 -3.99 10.46
CA ILE A 44 -5.31 -4.16 10.84
C ILE A 44 -5.06 -5.67 11.03
N TYR A 45 -4.00 -6.16 10.43
CA TYR A 45 -3.47 -7.51 10.62
C TYR A 45 -2.08 -7.45 11.29
N GLY A 46 -1.65 -8.55 11.89
CA GLY A 46 -0.39 -8.63 12.65
C GLY A 46 -0.53 -8.19 14.12
N PRO A 47 0.57 -8.19 14.91
CA PRO A 47 1.96 -8.38 14.47
C PRO A 47 2.34 -9.86 14.37
N ASN A 48 1.52 -10.74 14.94
CA ASN A 48 1.67 -12.19 14.86
C ASN A 48 1.24 -12.68 13.47
N GLN A 49 1.52 -13.96 13.18
CA GLN A 49 1.08 -14.59 11.93
C GLN A 49 -0.42 -14.37 11.69
N VAL A 50 -0.76 -14.07 10.44
CA VAL A 50 -2.11 -13.66 10.04
C VAL A 50 -2.97 -14.86 9.63
N ILE A 51 -2.34 -15.92 9.12
CA ILE A 51 -3.01 -17.12 8.65
C ILE A 51 -2.99 -18.18 9.76
N PRO A 52 -4.15 -18.65 10.25
CA PRO A 52 -4.23 -19.73 11.22
C PRO A 52 -3.63 -21.03 10.65
N ASP A 53 -2.90 -21.77 11.50
CA ASP A 53 -2.35 -23.11 11.20
C ASP A 53 -1.43 -23.21 9.97
N GLU A 54 -0.90 -22.08 9.48
CA GLU A 54 0.02 -21.97 8.33
C GLU A 54 -0.50 -22.55 7.00
N ARG A 55 -1.79 -22.88 6.91
CA ARG A 55 -2.40 -23.41 5.69
C ARG A 55 -2.81 -22.26 4.78
N LEU A 56 -2.04 -22.07 3.71
CA LEU A 56 -2.41 -21.13 2.66
C LEU A 56 -3.76 -21.52 2.03
N PRO A 57 -4.60 -20.54 1.65
CA PRO A 57 -5.83 -20.80 0.91
C PRO A 57 -5.56 -21.65 -0.34
N ALA A 58 -6.47 -22.57 -0.65
CA ALA A 58 -6.33 -23.48 -1.78
C ALA A 58 -6.31 -22.72 -3.12
N GLY A 59 -5.29 -22.97 -3.93
CA GLY A 59 -5.13 -22.45 -5.28
C GLY A 59 -3.69 -22.64 -5.74
N ARG A 60 -3.49 -23.28 -6.90
CA ARG A 60 -2.16 -23.34 -7.54
C ARG A 60 -2.22 -22.43 -8.75
N TYR A 61 -1.40 -21.39 -8.74
CA TYR A 61 -1.22 -20.49 -9.86
C TYR A 61 0.20 -20.64 -10.36
N GLU A 62 0.41 -20.55 -11.67
CA GLU A 62 1.75 -20.31 -12.19
C GLU A 62 2.04 -18.82 -12.02
N THR A 63 2.89 -18.48 -11.04
CA THR A 63 3.19 -17.08 -10.71
C THR A 63 4.10 -16.47 -11.77
N VAL A 64 3.58 -15.48 -12.51
CA VAL A 64 4.37 -14.65 -13.44
C VAL A 64 4.92 -13.43 -12.70
N VAL A 65 6.24 -13.23 -12.78
CA VAL A 65 6.94 -12.09 -12.13
C VAL A 65 7.44 -11.11 -13.20
N GLU A 66 7.01 -9.85 -13.08
CA GLU A 66 7.45 -8.75 -13.94
C GLU A 66 8.19 -7.70 -13.10
N VAL A 67 9.27 -7.13 -13.65
CA VAL A 67 9.93 -5.95 -13.10
C VAL A 67 9.83 -4.83 -14.14
N THR A 68 9.11 -3.76 -13.80
CA THR A 68 8.82 -2.65 -14.73
C THR A 68 9.25 -1.30 -14.16
N GLY A 69 9.36 -0.29 -15.03
CA GLY A 69 9.59 1.10 -14.63
C GLY A 69 8.31 1.88 -14.29
N GLU A 70 7.18 1.19 -14.08
CA GLU A 70 5.89 1.81 -13.82
C GLU A 70 5.80 2.38 -12.40
N SER A 71 4.91 3.35 -12.21
CA SER A 71 4.45 3.67 -10.86
C SER A 71 3.54 2.54 -10.34
N SER A 72 3.39 2.46 -9.01
CA SER A 72 2.48 1.50 -8.41
C SER A 72 1.03 1.67 -8.88
N THR A 73 0.59 2.91 -9.13
CA THR A 73 -0.75 3.24 -9.63
C THR A 73 -0.94 2.88 -11.10
N ALA A 74 0.07 3.07 -11.94
CA ALA A 74 0.04 2.66 -13.34
C ALA A 74 -0.02 1.13 -13.46
N ALA A 75 0.85 0.41 -12.76
CA ALA A 75 0.86 -1.06 -12.74
C ALA A 75 -0.47 -1.62 -12.20
N ALA A 76 -1.01 -1.04 -11.12
CA ALA A 76 -2.29 -1.47 -10.56
C ALA A 76 -3.45 -1.27 -11.55
N ARG A 77 -3.45 -0.16 -12.31
CA ARG A 77 -4.47 0.11 -13.34
C ARG A 77 -4.35 -0.84 -14.53
N ARG A 78 -3.14 -1.10 -15.02
CA ARG A 78 -2.87 -2.09 -16.09
C ARG A 78 -3.41 -3.46 -15.68
N LEU A 79 -2.97 -3.95 -14.52
CA LEU A 79 -3.43 -5.23 -14.00
C LEU A 79 -4.95 -5.23 -13.75
N ALA A 80 -5.55 -4.16 -13.22
CA ALA A 80 -6.99 -4.13 -13.01
C ALA A 80 -7.81 -4.24 -14.31
N ALA A 81 -7.27 -3.80 -15.45
CA ALA A 81 -7.92 -3.93 -16.75
C ALA A 81 -7.82 -5.35 -17.34
N ASP A 82 -6.72 -6.06 -17.07
CA ASP A 82 -6.35 -7.30 -17.76
C ASP A 82 -6.84 -8.60 -17.08
N GLY A 83 -7.81 -8.59 -16.15
CA GLY A 83 -8.21 -9.85 -15.51
C GLY A 83 -9.62 -9.96 -14.97
N PRO A 84 -9.95 -11.16 -14.43
CA PRO A 84 -11.31 -11.49 -14.02
C PRO A 84 -11.82 -10.54 -12.94
N GLY A 85 -13.14 -10.34 -12.94
CA GLY A 85 -13.84 -9.49 -11.98
C GLY A 85 -13.51 -9.84 -10.52
N PRO A 86 -13.62 -8.88 -9.59
CA PRO A 86 -13.08 -9.02 -8.24
C PRO A 86 -13.80 -10.09 -7.41
N VAL A 87 -13.02 -10.99 -6.79
CA VAL A 87 -13.52 -11.98 -5.80
C VAL A 87 -13.83 -11.31 -4.44
N CYS A 88 -13.12 -10.23 -4.10
CA CYS A 88 -13.30 -9.49 -2.84
C CYS A 88 -13.13 -7.96 -3.02
N GLY A 89 -13.95 -7.35 -3.88
CA GLY A 89 -13.99 -5.89 -4.09
C GLY A 89 -12.85 -5.28 -4.93
N ALA A 90 -11.67 -5.93 -5.01
CA ALA A 90 -10.62 -5.67 -5.99
C ALA A 90 -9.84 -6.96 -6.32
N ALA A 91 -9.36 -7.07 -7.57
CA ALA A 91 -8.59 -8.23 -8.04
C ALA A 91 -7.06 -7.99 -8.04
N VAL A 92 -6.62 -6.82 -7.59
CA VAL A 92 -5.21 -6.40 -7.48
C VAL A 92 -5.00 -5.76 -6.11
N ALA A 93 -3.91 -6.09 -5.44
CA ALA A 93 -3.44 -5.37 -4.26
C ALA A 93 -2.08 -4.70 -4.50
N THR A 94 -1.92 -3.49 -3.97
CA THR A 94 -0.69 -2.70 -4.05
C THR A 94 -0.10 -2.49 -2.66
N LEU A 95 1.20 -2.75 -2.51
CA LEU A 95 1.94 -2.43 -1.29
C LEU A 95 2.16 -0.92 -1.20
N ASN A 96 1.60 -0.29 -0.17
CA ASN A 96 1.89 1.09 0.21
C ASN A 96 3.16 1.13 1.07
N PHE A 97 4.16 1.91 0.66
CA PHE A 97 5.45 2.05 1.33
C PHE A 97 5.31 3.01 2.50
N ALA A 98 4.66 2.51 3.54
CA ALA A 98 4.00 3.34 4.53
C ALA A 98 4.94 4.09 5.46
N SER A 99 4.55 5.31 5.80
CA SER A 99 4.90 5.94 7.05
C SER A 99 4.28 5.15 8.22
N ALA A 100 5.12 4.78 9.18
CA ALA A 100 4.64 4.14 10.41
C ALA A 100 3.82 5.10 11.29
N ARG A 101 4.03 6.42 11.19
CA ARG A 101 3.55 7.38 12.21
C ARG A 101 2.50 8.36 11.72
N ASN A 102 2.31 8.48 10.41
CA ASN A 102 1.41 9.47 9.83
C ASN A 102 0.65 8.83 8.66
N PRO A 103 -0.69 8.81 8.69
CA PRO A 103 -1.48 8.31 7.57
C PRO A 103 -1.18 9.15 6.31
N GLY A 104 -0.84 8.46 5.22
CA GLY A 104 -0.44 9.11 3.98
C GLY A 104 0.87 9.89 4.07
N GLY A 105 1.70 9.65 5.08
CA GLY A 105 3.00 10.32 5.23
C GLY A 105 2.89 11.84 5.24
N GLY A 106 3.54 12.50 4.29
CA GLY A 106 3.49 13.93 4.07
C GLY A 106 2.47 14.39 3.02
N TYR A 107 1.48 13.57 2.67
CA TYR A 107 0.52 13.79 1.57
C TYR A 107 -0.11 15.18 1.60
N VAL A 108 -0.77 15.53 2.71
CA VAL A 108 -1.46 16.83 2.89
C VAL A 108 -0.49 18.01 2.90
N ARG A 109 0.80 17.77 3.16
CA ARG A 109 1.86 18.78 3.20
C ARG A 109 2.58 18.90 1.85
N GLY A 110 2.23 18.10 0.85
CA GLY A 110 2.84 18.12 -0.49
C GLY A 110 4.22 17.48 -0.55
N ALA A 111 4.47 16.44 0.26
CA ALA A 111 5.66 15.61 0.15
C ALA A 111 5.60 14.69 -1.09
N LYS A 112 6.77 14.20 -1.50
CA LYS A 112 6.95 13.32 -2.65
C LYS A 112 7.67 12.03 -2.24
N ALA A 113 6.90 10.99 -1.98
CA ALA A 113 7.31 9.60 -2.04
C ALA A 113 6.14 8.75 -2.60
N GLN A 114 6.28 7.44 -2.56
CA GLN A 114 5.29 6.51 -3.12
C GLN A 114 3.96 6.58 -2.36
N GLU A 115 3.97 6.57 -1.03
CA GLU A 115 2.74 6.68 -0.22
C GLU A 115 1.94 7.95 -0.55
N GLU A 116 2.60 9.12 -0.65
CA GLU A 116 1.90 10.35 -0.99
C GLU A 116 1.38 10.34 -2.42
N ALA A 117 2.04 9.63 -3.34
CA ALA A 117 1.54 9.46 -4.71
C ALA A 117 0.28 8.59 -4.73
N LEU A 118 0.25 7.49 -3.97
CA LEU A 118 -0.94 6.66 -3.80
C LEU A 118 -2.11 7.46 -3.22
N CYS A 119 -1.85 8.27 -2.19
CA CYS A 119 -2.87 9.13 -1.58
C CYS A 119 -3.35 10.26 -2.51
N ARG A 120 -2.50 10.77 -3.41
CA ARG A 120 -2.93 11.72 -4.45
C ARG A 120 -3.74 11.06 -5.54
N ALA A 121 -3.45 9.80 -5.88
CA ALA A 121 -4.11 9.10 -6.97
C ALA A 121 -5.44 8.44 -6.58
N SER A 122 -5.72 8.30 -5.28
CA SER A 122 -6.81 7.45 -4.77
C SER A 122 -7.42 8.00 -3.50
N ALA A 123 -8.45 7.32 -2.99
CA ALA A 123 -9.03 7.61 -1.67
C ALA A 123 -8.31 6.86 -0.52
N LEU A 124 -7.08 6.36 -0.72
CA LEU A 124 -6.35 5.60 0.31
C LEU A 124 -6.21 6.38 1.61
N TYR A 125 -5.96 7.69 1.56
CA TYR A 125 -5.85 8.50 2.77
C TYR A 125 -7.07 8.35 3.69
N GLU A 126 -8.27 8.26 3.11
CA GLU A 126 -9.52 8.12 3.85
C GLU A 126 -9.68 6.78 4.54
N THR A 127 -9.07 5.71 4.02
CA THR A 127 -9.10 4.40 4.67
C THR A 127 -8.01 4.25 5.71
N LEU A 128 -6.88 4.93 5.53
CA LEU A 128 -5.82 4.97 6.55
C LEU A 128 -6.30 5.63 7.86
N LEU A 129 -7.21 6.62 7.77
CA LEU A 129 -7.80 7.27 8.94
C LEU A 129 -8.65 6.33 9.80
N GLU A 130 -9.15 5.22 9.23
CA GLU A 130 -9.93 4.20 9.95
C GLU A 130 -9.05 3.28 10.83
N ALA A 131 -7.73 3.43 10.78
CA ALA A 131 -6.78 2.58 11.50
C ALA A 131 -5.88 3.38 12.47
N PRO A 132 -6.43 4.19 13.40
CA PRO A 132 -5.63 5.03 14.30
C PRO A 132 -4.66 4.23 15.18
N GLU A 133 -5.08 3.04 15.64
CA GLU A 133 -4.29 2.15 16.50
C GLU A 133 -2.92 1.78 15.88
N TYR A 134 -2.88 1.57 14.56
CA TYR A 134 -1.63 1.30 13.84
C TYR A 134 -0.60 2.41 14.10
N TYR A 135 -1.03 3.67 13.94
CA TYR A 135 -0.15 4.83 14.08
C TYR A 135 0.18 5.15 15.54
N GLU A 136 -0.78 4.95 16.44
CA GLU A 136 -0.60 5.19 17.88
C GLU A 136 0.50 4.31 18.45
N VAL A 137 0.50 3.02 18.13
CA VAL A 137 1.55 2.08 18.56
C VAL A 137 2.93 2.51 18.07
N HIS A 138 3.07 2.96 16.81
CA HIS A 138 4.35 3.40 16.27
C HIS A 138 4.80 4.80 16.74
N ARG A 139 3.86 5.65 17.18
CA ARG A 139 4.17 6.95 17.81
C ARG A 139 4.63 6.77 19.25
N ALA A 140 3.99 5.87 20.00
CA ALA A 140 4.42 5.50 21.35
C ALA A 140 5.75 4.73 21.34
N GLY A 141 5.98 3.91 20.30
CA GLY A 141 7.21 3.15 20.12
C GLY A 141 8.41 4.01 19.69
N ARG A 142 9.55 3.78 20.36
CA ARG A 142 10.84 4.43 20.00
C ARG A 142 11.59 3.68 18.88
N SER A 143 11.40 2.37 18.79
CA SER A 143 12.11 1.51 17.82
C SER A 143 11.80 1.90 16.38
N THR A 144 12.85 2.06 15.59
CA THR A 144 12.75 2.38 14.15
C THR A 144 12.77 1.15 13.25
N PHE A 145 12.76 -0.04 13.85
CA PHE A 145 12.33 -1.27 13.19
C PHE A 145 10.82 -1.28 12.93
N TYR A 146 10.03 -0.49 13.68
CA TYR A 146 8.56 -0.53 13.68
C TYR A 146 8.02 -1.93 14.02
N THR A 147 6.76 -2.21 13.66
CA THR A 147 6.10 -3.49 13.95
C THR A 147 5.61 -4.15 12.67
N ASP A 148 5.31 -5.45 12.76
CA ASP A 148 4.91 -6.26 11.60
C ASP A 148 3.40 -6.15 11.31
N ARG A 149 2.83 -4.96 11.56
CA ARG A 149 1.42 -4.65 11.27
C ARG A 149 1.22 -4.34 9.80
N VAL A 150 0.05 -4.71 9.29
CA VAL A 150 -0.40 -4.39 7.93
C VAL A 150 -1.83 -3.84 8.01
N ILE A 151 -2.05 -2.62 7.53
CA ILE A 151 -3.43 -2.14 7.27
C ILE A 151 -3.84 -2.67 5.89
N HIS A 152 -4.94 -3.40 5.82
CA HIS A 152 -5.58 -3.80 4.58
C HIS A 152 -6.76 -2.85 4.30
N SER A 153 -6.72 -2.17 3.17
CA SER A 153 -7.82 -1.34 2.68
C SER A 153 -8.38 -1.94 1.38
N PRO A 154 -9.56 -2.59 1.40
CA PRO A 154 -10.10 -3.30 0.24
C PRO A 154 -10.74 -2.35 -0.78
N GLY A 155 -10.47 -2.55 -2.07
CA GLY A 155 -11.24 -1.92 -3.15
C GLY A 155 -11.30 -0.39 -3.13
N VAL A 156 -10.22 0.27 -2.71
CA VAL A 156 -10.08 1.73 -2.68
C VAL A 156 -10.18 2.29 -4.10
N PRO A 157 -11.00 3.33 -4.34
CA PRO A 157 -11.07 3.96 -5.65
C PRO A 157 -9.78 4.72 -5.98
N VAL A 158 -9.14 4.35 -7.09
CA VAL A 158 -8.04 5.08 -7.75
C VAL A 158 -8.64 5.88 -8.89
N PHE A 159 -8.57 7.20 -8.78
CA PHE A 159 -9.32 8.13 -9.63
C PHE A 159 -8.46 9.23 -10.26
N ARG A 160 -7.13 9.21 -10.06
CA ARG A 160 -6.19 10.01 -10.87
C ARG A 160 -5.08 9.16 -11.49
N ASP A 161 -4.49 9.67 -12.56
CA ASP A 161 -3.23 9.18 -13.11
C ASP A 161 -2.00 9.82 -12.42
N ASP A 162 -0.81 9.42 -12.86
CA ASP A 162 0.46 9.89 -12.32
C ASP A 162 0.76 11.38 -12.64
N ARG A 163 0.03 11.97 -13.60
CA ARG A 163 0.10 13.40 -13.92
C ARG A 163 -0.82 14.23 -13.01
N GLY A 164 -1.67 13.56 -12.22
CA GLY A 164 -2.66 14.18 -11.34
C GLY A 164 -4.00 14.45 -12.03
N GLU A 165 -4.21 13.89 -13.22
CA GLU A 165 -5.43 14.08 -14.00
C GLU A 165 -6.52 13.11 -13.55
N LEU A 166 -7.76 13.61 -13.45
CA LEU A 166 -8.92 12.81 -13.10
C LEU A 166 -9.26 11.81 -14.20
N LEU A 167 -9.56 10.56 -13.82
CA LEU A 167 -9.85 9.48 -14.76
C LEU A 167 -11.32 9.48 -15.18
N ASP A 168 -11.62 9.16 -16.45
CA ASP A 168 -13.03 8.94 -16.84
C ASP A 168 -13.63 7.66 -16.24
N THR A 169 -12.77 6.68 -15.94
CA THR A 169 -13.16 5.38 -15.36
C THR A 169 -12.16 5.04 -14.24
N PRO A 170 -12.52 5.31 -12.97
CA PRO A 170 -11.74 4.87 -11.82
C PRO A 170 -11.63 3.34 -11.77
N VAL A 171 -10.59 2.85 -11.12
CA VAL A 171 -10.43 1.43 -10.79
C VAL A 171 -10.46 1.22 -9.28
N ARG A 172 -10.85 0.03 -8.83
CA ARG A 172 -10.80 -0.36 -7.41
C ARG A 172 -9.54 -1.19 -7.17
N VAL A 173 -8.76 -0.79 -6.18
CA VAL A 173 -7.47 -1.44 -5.84
C VAL A 173 -7.41 -1.72 -4.34
N GLY A 174 -6.97 -2.91 -3.98
CA GLY A 174 -6.61 -3.23 -2.60
C GLY A 174 -5.29 -2.55 -2.22
N PHE A 175 -5.18 -2.03 -0.99
CA PHE A 175 -3.89 -1.57 -0.48
C PHE A 175 -3.47 -2.36 0.75
N LEU A 176 -2.18 -2.69 0.79
CA LEU A 176 -1.48 -3.29 1.92
C LEU A 176 -0.50 -2.25 2.45
N THR A 177 -0.80 -1.63 3.57
CA THR A 177 0.01 -0.55 4.15
C THR A 177 0.87 -1.13 5.27
N SER A 178 2.18 -1.19 5.04
CA SER A 178 3.14 -1.67 6.03
C SER A 178 4.44 -0.87 5.95
N PRO A 179 5.07 -0.52 7.09
CA PRO A 179 6.26 0.31 7.09
C PRO A 179 7.51 -0.58 7.01
N ALA A 180 8.40 -0.33 6.06
CA ALA A 180 9.73 -0.97 6.09
C ALA A 180 10.51 -0.48 7.33
N PRO A 181 11.48 -1.24 7.86
CA PRO A 181 12.38 -0.72 8.88
C PRO A 181 13.11 0.51 8.34
N ASN A 182 13.33 1.52 9.20
CA ASN A 182 14.08 2.72 8.83
C ASN A 182 15.59 2.44 8.98
N ALA A 183 16.14 1.68 8.03
CA ALA A 183 17.54 1.26 8.00
C ALA A 183 18.52 2.44 8.13
N GLY A 184 18.21 3.59 7.54
CA GLY A 184 19.01 4.81 7.66
C GLY A 184 19.08 5.36 9.09
N THR A 185 18.04 5.17 9.89
CA THR A 185 18.03 5.54 11.32
C THR A 185 18.66 4.46 12.19
N ILE A 186 18.34 3.19 11.94
CA ILE A 186 18.96 2.05 12.65
C ILE A 186 20.48 2.12 12.53
N ARG A 187 21.03 2.21 11.31
CA ARG A 187 22.49 2.27 11.11
C ARG A 187 23.16 3.49 11.77
N ARG A 188 22.40 4.57 12.04
CA ARG A 188 22.92 5.79 12.65
C ARG A 188 22.81 5.79 14.17
N GLN A 189 21.73 5.23 14.73
CA GLN A 189 21.38 5.34 16.15
C GLN A 189 21.55 4.03 16.92
N GLU A 190 21.45 2.89 16.24
CA GLU A 190 21.55 1.52 16.78
C GLU A 190 22.39 0.65 15.80
N PRO A 191 23.64 1.05 15.47
CA PRO A 191 24.46 0.38 14.45
C PRO A 191 24.72 -1.11 14.74
N GLU A 192 24.79 -1.48 16.03
CA GLU A 192 24.93 -2.87 16.49
C GLU A 192 23.76 -3.77 16.07
N ARG A 193 22.59 -3.17 15.81
CA ARG A 193 21.38 -3.84 15.37
C ARG A 193 21.20 -3.86 13.86
N ALA A 194 22.10 -3.25 13.10
CA ALA A 194 21.98 -3.17 11.63
C ALA A 194 21.89 -4.56 10.96
N ALA A 195 22.54 -5.57 11.54
CA ALA A 195 22.48 -6.95 11.05
C ALA A 195 21.08 -7.60 11.19
N GLU A 196 20.17 -7.02 12.00
CA GLU A 196 18.79 -7.51 12.15
C GLU A 196 17.86 -7.03 11.01
N ILE A 197 18.28 -6.06 10.19
CA ILE A 197 17.45 -5.44 9.14
C ILE A 197 16.92 -6.47 8.13
N PRO A 198 17.75 -7.37 7.55
CA PRO A 198 17.26 -8.37 6.59
C PRO A 198 16.18 -9.28 7.19
N ALA A 199 16.36 -9.72 8.43
CA ALA A 199 15.37 -10.55 9.11
C ALA A 199 14.05 -9.79 9.37
N ALA A 200 14.13 -8.50 9.70
CA ALA A 200 12.94 -7.66 9.86
C ALA A 200 12.20 -7.43 8.54
N LEU A 201 12.92 -7.23 7.43
CA LEU A 201 12.35 -7.16 6.09
C LEU A 201 11.62 -8.46 5.72
N ALA A 202 12.27 -9.61 5.89
CA ALA A 202 11.71 -10.92 5.56
C ALA A 202 10.42 -11.21 6.34
N ARG A 203 10.45 -11.08 7.68
CA ARG A 203 9.25 -11.32 8.52
C ARG A 203 8.08 -10.44 8.13
N ARG A 204 8.33 -9.17 7.81
CA ARG A 204 7.25 -8.22 7.52
C ARG A 204 6.76 -8.33 6.08
N ALA A 205 7.63 -8.64 5.12
CA ALA A 205 7.23 -9.03 3.78
C ALA A 205 6.33 -10.27 3.82
N GLU A 206 6.62 -11.25 4.70
CA GLU A 206 5.74 -12.39 4.94
C GLU A 206 4.36 -11.94 5.43
N ARG A 207 4.25 -11.06 6.44
CA ARG A 207 2.94 -10.56 6.91
C ARG A 207 2.15 -9.83 5.81
N VAL A 208 2.83 -9.11 4.92
CA VAL A 208 2.20 -8.47 3.76
C VAL A 208 1.62 -9.52 2.81
N LEU A 209 2.38 -10.56 2.47
CA LEU A 209 1.93 -11.64 1.58
C LEU A 209 0.86 -12.53 2.23
N GLU A 210 0.96 -12.81 3.54
CA GLU A 210 -0.09 -13.50 4.29
C GLU A 210 -1.41 -12.74 4.25
N THR A 211 -1.35 -11.42 4.44
CA THR A 211 -2.53 -10.56 4.33
C THR A 211 -3.10 -10.59 2.91
N ALA A 212 -2.24 -10.53 1.88
CA ALA A 212 -2.67 -10.65 0.49
C ALA A 212 -3.38 -11.98 0.20
N ALA A 213 -2.77 -13.09 0.62
CA ALA A 213 -3.27 -14.44 0.40
C ALA A 213 -4.60 -14.66 1.14
N LEU A 214 -4.67 -14.28 2.43
CA LEU A 214 -5.89 -14.38 3.24
C LEU A 214 -7.06 -13.60 2.61
N ARG A 215 -6.77 -12.45 1.99
CA ARG A 215 -7.79 -11.62 1.33
C ARG A 215 -8.06 -12.02 -0.12
N GLY A 216 -7.40 -13.07 -0.61
CA GLY A 216 -7.65 -13.65 -1.93
C GLY A 216 -7.21 -12.76 -3.08
N TYR A 217 -6.11 -12.01 -2.94
CA TYR A 217 -5.57 -11.23 -4.06
C TYR A 217 -4.68 -12.10 -4.96
N PRO A 218 -5.08 -12.37 -6.22
CA PRO A 218 -4.28 -13.17 -7.14
C PRO A 218 -3.16 -12.36 -7.81
N ARG A 219 -3.18 -11.03 -7.69
CA ARG A 219 -2.27 -10.11 -8.39
C ARG A 219 -1.77 -9.04 -7.44
N LEU A 220 -0.46 -8.85 -7.41
CA LEU A 220 0.21 -7.94 -6.49
C LEU A 220 1.07 -6.93 -7.23
N VAL A 221 1.04 -5.68 -6.77
CA VAL A 221 1.99 -4.63 -7.12
C VAL A 221 2.88 -4.39 -5.92
N LEU A 222 4.11 -4.89 -6.00
CA LEU A 222 5.17 -4.71 -5.00
C LEU A 222 6.14 -3.61 -5.46
N GLY A 223 7.38 -3.61 -4.94
CA GLY A 223 8.45 -2.77 -5.46
C GLY A 223 9.55 -2.51 -4.44
N ALA A 224 10.30 -1.42 -4.63
CA ALA A 224 11.44 -1.01 -3.81
C ALA A 224 11.02 -0.46 -2.42
N TRP A 225 10.34 -1.30 -1.64
CA TRP A 225 9.77 -0.99 -0.34
C TRP A 225 10.85 -0.57 0.67
N GLY A 226 10.78 0.68 1.13
CA GLY A 226 11.75 1.21 2.09
C GLY A 226 13.12 1.59 1.52
N CYS A 227 13.34 1.51 0.21
CA CYS A 227 14.63 1.83 -0.41
C CYS A 227 14.86 3.34 -0.62
N GLY A 228 13.82 4.16 -0.45
CA GLY A 228 13.91 5.62 -0.52
C GLY A 228 14.41 6.24 0.79
N VAL A 229 13.56 7.06 1.43
CA VAL A 229 13.89 7.77 2.69
C VAL A 229 14.38 6.83 3.80
N PHE A 230 13.90 5.58 3.83
CA PHE A 230 14.28 4.59 4.84
C PHE A 230 15.62 3.88 4.55
N ARG A 231 16.20 4.04 3.37
CA ARG A 231 17.56 3.60 3.00
C ARG A 231 17.82 2.09 3.19
N ASN A 232 16.82 1.24 2.99
CA ASN A 232 17.05 -0.19 2.84
C ASN A 232 17.82 -0.47 1.54
N ASP A 233 18.63 -1.53 1.53
CA ASP A 233 19.29 -1.97 0.31
C ASP A 233 18.24 -2.60 -0.63
N PRO A 234 18.09 -2.13 -1.89
CA PRO A 234 17.19 -2.73 -2.85
C PRO A 234 17.41 -4.24 -3.06
N ALA A 235 18.65 -4.73 -2.96
CA ALA A 235 18.96 -6.14 -3.10
C ALA A 235 18.40 -6.97 -1.93
N GLU A 236 18.54 -6.47 -0.70
CA GLU A 236 17.95 -7.12 0.50
C GLU A 236 16.43 -7.16 0.43
N VAL A 237 15.80 -6.08 -0.03
CA VAL A 237 14.33 -6.01 -0.19
C VAL A 237 13.85 -6.96 -1.29
N ALA A 238 14.55 -6.99 -2.43
CA ALA A 238 14.21 -7.91 -3.52
C ALA A 238 14.36 -9.37 -3.09
N GLU A 239 15.43 -9.71 -2.37
CA GLU A 239 15.66 -11.08 -1.87
C GLU A 239 14.59 -11.50 -0.85
N ALA A 240 14.17 -10.59 0.05
CA ALA A 240 13.11 -10.85 1.00
C ALA A 240 11.80 -11.27 0.31
N PHE A 241 11.40 -10.60 -0.78
CA PHE A 241 10.23 -11.00 -1.55
C PHE A 241 10.47 -12.25 -2.40
N ARG A 242 11.62 -12.37 -3.05
CA ARG A 242 11.98 -13.53 -3.89
C ARG A 242 11.92 -14.83 -3.09
N ALA A 243 12.53 -14.86 -1.91
CA ALA A 243 12.55 -16.06 -1.06
C ALA A 243 11.14 -16.53 -0.66
N LEU A 244 10.21 -15.59 -0.45
CA LEU A 244 8.82 -15.89 -0.11
C LEU A 244 8.02 -16.36 -1.33
N LEU A 245 8.16 -15.68 -2.47
CA LEU A 245 7.44 -16.00 -3.71
C LEU A 245 7.94 -17.27 -4.41
N ALA A 246 9.19 -17.65 -4.19
CA ALA A 246 9.77 -18.93 -4.67
C ALA A 246 9.70 -20.04 -3.60
N GLY A 247 9.15 -19.75 -2.43
CA GLY A 247 9.10 -20.64 -1.28
C GLY A 247 7.68 -20.81 -0.77
N ARG A 248 7.38 -20.21 0.40
CA ARG A 248 6.10 -20.36 1.09
C ARG A 248 4.89 -20.05 0.20
N PHE A 249 4.98 -19.06 -0.68
CA PHE A 249 3.88 -18.59 -1.54
C PHE A 249 4.05 -18.96 -3.03
N ALA A 250 4.85 -19.98 -3.33
CA ALA A 250 5.04 -20.48 -4.70
C ALA A 250 3.80 -21.23 -5.22
#